data_AF-B9UZQ1-F1
#
_entry.id   AF-B9UZQ1-F1
#
_cell.length_a   1.000
_cell.length_b   1.000
_cell.length_c   1.000
_cell.angle_alpha   90.00
_cell.angle_beta   90.00
_cell.angle_gamma   90.00
#
_symmetry.space_group_name_H-M   'P 1'
#
loop_
_entity.id
_entity.type
_entity.pdbx_description
1 polymer ?
#
loop_
_entity_poly.entity_id
_entity_poly.type
_entity_poly.pdbx_seq_one_letter_code
_entity_poly.pdbx_strand_id
1 'polypeptide(L)'
;IIRKNRFACLQEILAPEIIVRNDKRMLQEAVDALIDNGRRGRTVVGANNRPLKSLSDIIEGKQGRFRQNLLGKRVRYSGRSVIVVGPKLIMLNCGFPKEMAVELFQPFVIHRLIRQNIVNIIKAAKKLIQKADDELMQVLQEVIEGHPILLNRAPTLHRLGIQAFEPKLVAGRAIQLHPLVCPAFNADFDGDQMAVHVPLAIEAQTEARMLMLASNNILSPATGDPIFSPSQDMVLGSYYLTAIQPQAKQPKFGDYSNTYASLEDVLQ
;
A
#
# COMPACT_ATOMS: atom_id res chain seq x y z
N ILE A 1 -39.98 1.06 -18.14
CA ILE A 1 -41.12 0.28 -17.58
C ILE A 1 -42.44 1.03 -17.75
N ILE A 2 -42.63 2.20 -17.14
CA ILE A 2 -43.86 3.01 -17.28
C ILE A 2 -44.27 3.23 -18.75
N ARG A 3 -43.32 3.66 -19.61
CA ARG A 3 -43.55 3.85 -21.05
C ARG A 3 -43.96 2.55 -21.79
N LYS A 4 -43.44 1.39 -21.37
CA LYS A 4 -43.80 0.07 -21.95
C LYS A 4 -45.25 -0.28 -21.61
N ASN A 5 -45.64 -0.12 -20.35
CA ASN A 5 -47.00 -0.44 -19.91
C ASN A 5 -48.03 0.48 -20.56
N ARG A 6 -47.71 1.77 -20.69
CA ARG A 6 -48.53 2.73 -21.45
C ARG A 6 -48.66 2.33 -22.92
N PHE A 7 -47.56 1.97 -23.57
CA PHE A 7 -47.59 1.53 -24.96
C PHE A 7 -48.46 0.27 -25.16
N ALA A 8 -48.36 -0.72 -24.27
CA ALA A 8 -49.19 -1.93 -24.32
C ALA A 8 -50.69 -1.60 -24.21
N CYS A 9 -51.07 -0.75 -23.26
CA CYS A 9 -52.45 -0.28 -23.09
C CYS A 9 -52.97 0.46 -24.35
N LEU A 10 -52.14 1.27 -25.00
CA LEU A 10 -52.51 1.95 -26.25
C LEU A 10 -52.71 0.99 -27.42
N GLN A 11 -52.02 -0.16 -27.43
CA GLN A 11 -52.25 -1.20 -28.43
C GLN A 11 -53.57 -1.94 -28.19
N GLU A 12 -53.92 -2.24 -26.93
CA GLU A 12 -55.18 -2.88 -26.56
C GLU A 12 -56.39 -2.02 -26.94
N ILE A 13 -56.29 -0.70 -26.77
CA ILE A 13 -57.37 0.25 -27.07
C ILE A 13 -57.44 0.62 -28.55
N LEU A 14 -56.56 0.06 -29.41
CA LEU A 14 -56.47 0.40 -30.85
C LEU A 14 -56.35 1.92 -31.08
N ALA A 15 -55.49 2.57 -30.30
CA ALA A 15 -55.29 4.02 -30.40
C ALA A 15 -54.77 4.45 -31.79
N PRO A 16 -55.07 5.68 -32.24
CA PRO A 16 -54.63 6.19 -33.54
C PRO A 16 -53.13 6.03 -33.79
N GLU A 17 -52.75 5.72 -35.04
CA GLU A 17 -51.36 5.41 -35.40
C GLU A 17 -50.36 6.50 -34.98
N ILE A 18 -50.73 7.78 -35.05
CA ILE A 18 -49.87 8.90 -34.70
C ILE A 18 -49.44 8.83 -33.22
N ILE A 19 -50.37 8.49 -32.33
CA ILE A 19 -50.12 8.38 -30.88
C ILE A 19 -49.22 7.18 -30.61
N VAL A 20 -49.53 6.04 -31.25
CA VAL A 20 -48.74 4.81 -31.15
C VAL A 20 -47.30 5.03 -31.64
N ARG A 21 -47.10 5.76 -32.74
CA ARG A 21 -45.76 6.11 -33.26
C ARG A 21 -44.98 7.00 -32.29
N ASN A 22 -45.63 7.96 -31.64
CA ASN A 22 -44.97 8.83 -30.67
C ASN A 22 -44.55 8.07 -29.39
N ASP A 23 -45.41 7.21 -28.86
CA ASP A 23 -45.08 6.37 -27.69
C ASP A 23 -43.98 5.34 -28.01
N LYS A 24 -43.95 4.78 -29.24
CA LYS A 24 -42.81 3.97 -29.71
C LYS A 24 -41.50 4.74 -29.69
N ARG A 25 -41.48 5.98 -30.20
CA ARG A 25 -40.30 6.85 -30.16
C ARG A 25 -39.85 7.13 -28.73
N MET A 26 -40.77 7.51 -27.85
CA MET A 26 -40.45 7.76 -26.44
C MET A 26 -39.95 6.50 -25.71
N LEU A 27 -40.47 5.32 -26.05
CA LEU A 27 -39.97 4.06 -25.50
C LEU A 27 -38.53 3.81 -25.96
N GLN A 28 -38.24 4.01 -27.25
CA GLN A 28 -36.88 3.87 -27.79
C GLN A 28 -35.91 4.83 -27.12
N GLU A 29 -36.26 6.11 -26.96
CA GLU A 29 -35.41 7.10 -26.27
C GLU A 29 -35.11 6.72 -24.82
N ALA A 30 -36.04 6.06 -24.12
CA ALA A 30 -35.80 5.56 -22.77
C ALA A 30 -34.84 4.36 -22.75
N VAL A 31 -34.90 3.48 -23.76
CA VAL A 31 -33.97 2.35 -23.90
C VAL A 31 -32.58 2.86 -24.28
N ASP A 32 -32.50 3.81 -25.21
CA ASP A 32 -31.26 4.45 -25.62
C ASP A 32 -30.58 5.11 -24.41
N ALA A 33 -31.33 5.88 -23.61
CA ALA A 33 -30.80 6.51 -22.40
C ALA A 33 -30.41 5.51 -21.30
N LEU A 34 -31.04 4.33 -21.24
CA LEU A 34 -30.68 3.28 -20.29
C LEU A 34 -29.35 2.62 -20.68
N ILE A 35 -29.18 2.31 -21.97
CA ILE A 35 -27.98 1.65 -22.48
C ILE A 35 -26.81 2.64 -22.49
N ASP A 36 -26.99 3.79 -23.13
CA ASP A 36 -25.94 4.78 -23.38
C ASP A 36 -26.53 6.20 -23.42
N ASN A 37 -26.52 6.87 -22.27
CA ASN A 37 -27.15 8.17 -22.09
C ASN A 37 -26.29 9.28 -22.68
N GLY A 38 -26.77 9.92 -23.74
CA GLY A 38 -26.07 11.03 -24.39
C GLY A 38 -25.42 10.70 -25.73
N ARG A 39 -25.44 9.42 -26.15
CA ARG A 39 -24.99 9.04 -27.49
C ARG A 39 -25.87 9.62 -28.60
N ARG A 40 -27.16 9.79 -28.34
CA ARG A 40 -28.12 10.35 -29.31
C ARG A 40 -29.06 11.34 -28.63
N GLY A 41 -29.03 12.59 -29.10
CA GLY A 41 -29.92 13.66 -28.61
C GLY A 41 -29.47 14.25 -27.26
N ARG A 42 -30.43 14.80 -26.51
CA ARG A 42 -30.17 15.42 -25.20
C ARG A 42 -30.08 14.35 -24.11
N THR A 43 -29.06 14.46 -23.26
CA THR A 43 -28.89 13.59 -22.09
C THR A 43 -30.09 13.70 -21.16
N VAL A 44 -30.59 12.56 -20.70
CA VAL A 44 -31.61 12.53 -19.66
C VAL A 44 -30.96 12.92 -18.33
N VAL A 45 -31.50 13.98 -17.73
CA VAL A 45 -31.03 14.52 -16.45
C VAL A 45 -31.99 14.15 -15.32
N GLY A 46 -31.42 13.90 -14.14
CA GLY A 46 -32.19 13.71 -12.90
C GLY A 46 -32.62 15.03 -12.27
N ALA A 47 -33.25 14.94 -11.09
CA ALA A 47 -33.78 16.10 -10.36
C ALA A 47 -32.73 17.19 -10.05
N ASN A 48 -31.45 16.82 -9.94
CA ASN A 48 -30.36 17.76 -9.64
C ASN A 48 -29.64 18.27 -10.90
N ASN A 49 -30.28 18.21 -12.08
CA ASN A 49 -29.67 18.50 -13.39
C ASN A 49 -28.38 17.71 -13.69
N ARG A 50 -28.14 16.62 -12.98
CA ARG A 50 -27.01 15.72 -13.24
C ARG A 50 -27.43 14.65 -14.26
N PRO A 51 -26.60 14.37 -15.27
CA PRO A 51 -26.90 13.31 -16.22
C PRO A 51 -26.98 11.97 -15.48
N LEU A 52 -27.98 11.17 -15.81
CA LEU A 52 -28.11 9.82 -15.26
C LEU A 52 -27.01 8.93 -15.84
N LYS A 53 -26.41 8.08 -14.99
CA LYS A 53 -25.43 7.09 -15.45
C LYS A 53 -26.14 5.96 -16.18
N SER A 54 -25.68 5.68 -17.40
CA SER A 54 -26.15 4.57 -18.23
C SER A 54 -25.42 3.26 -17.90
N LEU A 55 -25.85 2.15 -18.51
CA LEU A 55 -25.17 0.86 -18.38
C LEU A 55 -23.75 0.90 -18.97
N SER A 56 -23.54 1.60 -20.09
CA SER A 56 -22.21 1.79 -20.68
C SER A 56 -21.28 2.58 -19.73
N ASP A 57 -21.79 3.64 -19.08
CA ASP A 57 -21.01 4.45 -18.13
C ASP A 57 -20.54 3.68 -16.90
N ILE A 58 -21.26 2.61 -16.52
CA ILE A 58 -20.86 1.74 -15.40
C ILE A 58 -19.61 0.95 -15.77
N ILE A 59 -19.39 0.69 -17.06
CA ILE A 59 -18.29 -0.12 -17.57
C ILE A 59 -17.10 0.77 -17.93
N GLU A 60 -17.36 1.89 -18.59
CA GLU A 60 -16.35 2.77 -19.16
C GLU A 60 -15.77 3.81 -18.18
N GLY A 61 -14.60 4.36 -18.55
CA GLY A 61 -13.96 5.44 -17.82
C GLY A 61 -13.16 5.02 -16.57
N LYS A 62 -12.59 6.02 -15.89
CA LYS A 62 -11.72 5.82 -14.70
C LYS A 62 -12.48 5.27 -13.49
N GLN A 63 -13.74 5.67 -13.33
CA GLN A 63 -14.66 5.20 -12.28
C GLN A 63 -15.53 4.01 -12.76
N GLY A 64 -15.23 3.46 -13.95
CA GLY A 64 -15.92 2.30 -14.49
C GLY A 64 -15.47 1.01 -13.77
N ARG A 65 -16.32 -0.01 -13.83
CA ARG A 65 -16.11 -1.31 -13.17
C ARG A 65 -14.78 -1.96 -13.52
N PHE A 66 -14.33 -1.88 -14.77
CA PHE A 66 -13.07 -2.50 -15.18
C PHE A 66 -11.87 -1.90 -14.46
N ARG A 67 -11.74 -0.57 -14.48
CA ARG A 67 -10.56 0.09 -13.89
C ARG A 67 -10.62 0.16 -12.37
N GLN A 68 -11.78 0.46 -11.82
CA GLN A 68 -11.91 0.71 -10.38
C GLN A 68 -12.14 -0.54 -9.54
N ASN A 69 -12.80 -1.58 -10.10
CA ASN A 69 -13.22 -2.74 -9.33
C ASN A 69 -12.55 -4.04 -9.77
N LEU A 70 -12.09 -4.15 -11.01
CA LEU A 70 -11.40 -5.36 -11.48
C LEU A 70 -9.88 -5.20 -11.39
N LEU A 71 -9.32 -4.12 -11.95
CA LEU A 71 -7.87 -3.88 -11.91
C LEU A 71 -7.38 -3.38 -10.53
N GLY A 72 -8.21 -2.60 -9.83
CA GLY A 72 -7.97 -2.18 -8.45
C GLY A 72 -9.03 -2.75 -7.53
N LYS A 73 -8.65 -3.20 -6.34
CA LYS A 73 -9.58 -3.60 -5.28
C LYS A 73 -9.06 -3.16 -3.92
N ARG A 74 -9.99 -2.88 -3.02
CA ARG A 74 -9.65 -2.75 -1.60
C ARG A 74 -9.38 -4.16 -1.06
N VAL A 75 -8.24 -4.32 -0.41
CA VAL A 75 -7.77 -5.60 0.13
C VAL A 75 -7.90 -5.63 1.65
N ARG A 76 -7.97 -6.85 2.20
CA ARG A 76 -7.84 -7.07 3.65
C ARG A 76 -6.37 -7.29 4.00
N TYR A 77 -6.05 -7.32 5.29
CA TYR A 77 -4.68 -7.47 5.79
C TYR A 77 -3.74 -6.38 5.26
N SER A 78 -4.23 -5.14 5.29
CA SER A 78 -3.49 -3.96 4.88
C SER A 78 -3.63 -2.83 5.88
N GLY A 79 -2.56 -2.09 6.11
CA GLY A 79 -2.52 -0.91 6.96
C GLY A 79 -1.93 0.30 6.22
N ARG A 80 -1.97 1.47 6.85
CA ARG A 80 -1.26 2.67 6.38
C ARG A 80 -0.82 3.48 7.59
N SER A 81 0.42 3.98 7.57
CA SER A 81 0.91 4.94 8.56
C SER A 81 1.92 5.90 7.94
N VAL A 82 2.24 6.96 8.67
CA VAL A 82 3.32 7.89 8.35
C VAL A 82 4.65 7.17 8.49
N ILE A 83 5.60 7.51 7.61
CA ILE A 83 6.97 6.99 7.68
C ILE A 83 7.90 7.94 8.42
N VAL A 84 8.87 7.36 9.12
CA VAL A 84 9.98 8.05 9.76
C VAL A 84 11.29 7.34 9.42
N VAL A 85 12.41 8.07 9.52
CA VAL A 85 13.72 7.50 9.21
C VAL A 85 14.16 6.50 10.30
N GLY A 86 14.63 5.33 9.87
CA GLY A 86 15.17 4.28 10.74
C GLY A 86 16.65 4.00 10.45
N PRO A 87 17.59 4.87 10.86
CA PRO A 87 19.01 4.76 10.50
C PRO A 87 19.72 3.55 11.13
N LYS A 88 19.17 3.00 12.22
CA LYS A 88 19.70 1.81 12.91
C LYS A 88 19.24 0.49 12.29
N LEU A 89 18.34 0.54 11.31
CA LEU A 89 17.83 -0.66 10.66
C LEU A 89 18.86 -1.19 9.65
N ILE A 90 18.75 -2.48 9.36
CA ILE A 90 19.44 -3.08 8.22
C ILE A 90 18.53 -2.89 7.00
N MET A 91 19.09 -2.77 5.79
CA MET A 91 18.34 -2.51 4.55
C MET A 91 17.13 -3.44 4.33
N LEU A 92 17.21 -4.70 4.72
CA LEU A 92 16.13 -5.68 4.59
C LEU A 92 15.00 -5.52 5.63
N ASN A 93 15.24 -4.77 6.70
CA ASN A 93 14.31 -4.62 7.81
C ASN A 93 13.51 -3.31 7.71
N CYS A 94 12.30 -3.33 8.27
CA CYS A 94 11.52 -2.11 8.52
C CYS A 94 11.03 -2.09 9.97
N GLY A 95 10.93 -0.91 10.58
CA GLY A 95 10.30 -0.76 11.88
C GLY A 95 8.78 -0.79 11.73
N PHE A 96 8.14 -1.74 12.41
CA PHE A 96 6.72 -2.02 12.31
C PHE A 96 6.00 -1.71 13.63
N PRO A 97 5.03 -0.78 13.64
CA PRO A 97 4.32 -0.38 14.86
C PRO A 97 3.58 -1.54 15.53
N LYS A 98 3.73 -1.67 16.85
CA LYS A 98 3.04 -2.73 17.63
C LYS A 98 1.52 -2.73 17.46
N GLU A 99 0.87 -1.56 17.52
CA GLU A 99 -0.58 -1.44 17.35
C GLU A 99 -1.05 -1.98 15.99
N MET A 100 -0.32 -1.63 14.91
CA MET A 100 -0.63 -2.09 13.56
C MET A 100 -0.36 -3.60 13.41
N ALA A 101 0.71 -4.09 14.03
CA ALA A 101 1.09 -5.49 13.98
C ALA A 101 0.04 -6.40 14.63
N VAL A 102 -0.47 -6.01 15.80
CA VAL A 102 -1.53 -6.75 16.50
C VAL A 102 -2.78 -6.91 15.63
N GLU A 103 -3.19 -5.85 14.92
CA GLU A 103 -4.39 -5.88 14.09
C GLU A 103 -4.18 -6.71 12.81
N LEU A 104 -3.05 -6.52 12.12
CA LEU A 104 -2.79 -7.21 10.86
C LEU A 104 -2.49 -8.70 11.05
N PHE A 105 -1.84 -9.08 12.16
CA PHE A 105 -1.50 -10.47 12.47
C PHE A 105 -2.48 -11.14 13.44
N GLN A 106 -3.58 -10.49 13.77
CA GLN A 106 -4.57 -10.97 14.74
C GLN A 106 -4.94 -12.46 14.62
N PRO A 107 -5.29 -13.01 13.43
CA PRO A 107 -5.66 -14.43 13.34
C PRO A 107 -4.50 -15.37 13.62
N PHE A 108 -3.27 -15.01 13.23
CA PHE A 108 -2.07 -15.80 13.48
C PHE A 108 -1.74 -15.83 14.97
N VAL A 109 -1.86 -14.69 15.64
CA VAL A 109 -1.67 -14.57 17.09
C VAL A 109 -2.70 -15.41 17.84
N ILE A 110 -3.98 -15.33 17.48
CA ILE A 110 -5.04 -16.17 18.08
C ILE A 110 -4.71 -17.65 17.92
N HIS A 111 -4.30 -18.07 16.71
CA HIS A 111 -3.94 -19.46 16.45
C HIS A 111 -2.76 -19.93 17.31
N ARG A 112 -1.73 -19.09 17.46
CA ARG A 112 -0.55 -19.39 18.26
C ARG A 112 -0.87 -19.49 19.77
N LEU A 113 -1.68 -18.56 20.29
CA LEU A 113 -2.14 -18.56 21.69
C LEU A 113 -2.90 -19.84 22.06
N ILE A 114 -3.75 -20.33 21.15
CA ILE A 114 -4.48 -21.59 21.35
C ILE A 114 -3.51 -22.78 21.31
N ARG A 115 -2.57 -22.78 20.36
CA ARG A 115 -1.58 -23.86 20.21
C ARG A 115 -0.63 -23.98 21.40
N GLN A 116 -0.32 -22.87 22.06
CA GLN A 116 0.49 -22.81 23.28
C GLN A 116 -0.31 -23.08 24.57
N ASN A 117 -1.62 -23.39 24.47
CA ASN A 117 -2.53 -23.61 25.60
C ASN A 117 -2.64 -22.42 26.58
N ILE A 118 -2.31 -21.20 26.14
CA ILE A 118 -2.50 -19.97 26.91
C ILE A 118 -4.00 -19.65 26.99
N VAL A 119 -4.74 -19.98 25.92
CA VAL A 119 -6.17 -19.69 25.80
C VAL A 119 -6.91 -20.84 25.14
N ASN A 120 -8.04 -21.23 25.72
CA ASN A 120 -8.84 -22.36 25.20
C ASN A 120 -9.92 -21.93 24.18
N ILE A 121 -10.31 -20.65 24.16
CA ILE A 121 -11.44 -20.16 23.36
C ILE A 121 -11.04 -18.89 22.59
N ILE A 122 -11.41 -18.81 21.31
CA ILE A 122 -11.17 -17.64 20.43
C ILE A 122 -11.67 -16.32 21.05
N LYS A 123 -12.83 -16.35 21.72
CA LYS A 123 -13.39 -15.17 22.41
C LYS A 123 -12.49 -14.66 23.54
N ALA A 124 -11.87 -15.57 24.30
CA ALA A 124 -10.93 -15.20 25.34
C ALA A 124 -9.63 -14.63 24.74
N ALA A 125 -9.17 -15.18 23.61
CA ALA A 125 -7.97 -14.68 22.93
C ALA A 125 -8.19 -13.24 22.42
N LYS A 126 -9.38 -12.95 21.86
CA LYS A 126 -9.74 -11.57 21.48
C LYS A 126 -9.77 -10.61 22.67
N LYS A 127 -10.23 -11.05 23.85
CA LYS A 127 -10.19 -10.22 25.07
C LYS A 127 -8.77 -9.96 25.55
N LEU A 128 -7.88 -10.94 25.48
CA LEU A 128 -6.46 -10.76 25.82
C LEU A 128 -5.76 -9.80 24.85
N ILE A 129 -6.05 -9.92 23.55
CA ILE A 129 -5.55 -8.99 22.53
C ILE A 129 -5.95 -7.54 22.84
N GLN A 130 -7.17 -7.31 23.32
CA GLN A 130 -7.63 -5.98 23.70
C GLN A 130 -6.94 -5.42 24.96
N LYS A 131 -6.50 -6.28 25.87
CA LYS A 131 -5.78 -5.88 27.09
C LYS A 131 -4.30 -5.55 26.84
N ALA A 132 -3.74 -6.05 25.74
CA ALA A 132 -2.35 -5.84 25.33
C ALA A 132 -1.32 -6.26 26.41
N ASP A 133 -1.48 -7.47 26.96
CA ASP A 133 -0.59 -8.04 27.97
C ASP A 133 0.83 -8.32 27.38
N ASP A 134 1.86 -8.33 28.22
CA ASP A 134 3.26 -8.55 27.79
C ASP A 134 3.49 -9.92 27.14
N GLU A 135 2.77 -10.96 27.59
CA GLU A 135 2.80 -12.29 26.97
C GLU A 135 2.37 -12.25 25.50
N LEU A 136 1.39 -11.40 25.17
CA LEU A 136 0.93 -11.22 23.80
C LEU A 136 2.05 -10.68 22.91
N MET A 137 2.87 -9.76 23.43
CA MET A 137 3.96 -9.15 22.68
C MET A 137 5.05 -10.16 22.34
N GLN A 138 5.33 -11.12 23.24
CA GLN A 138 6.25 -12.22 22.97
C GLN A 138 5.71 -13.13 21.86
N VAL A 139 4.44 -13.53 21.96
CA VAL A 139 3.78 -14.35 20.93
C VAL A 139 3.72 -13.63 19.58
N LEU A 140 3.46 -12.32 19.60
CA LEU A 140 3.44 -11.50 18.39
C LEU A 140 4.82 -11.45 17.73
N GLN A 141 5.90 -11.30 18.52
CA GLN A 141 7.26 -11.30 18.01
C GLN A 141 7.60 -12.64 17.33
N GLU A 142 7.22 -13.78 17.94
CA GLU A 142 7.41 -15.10 17.33
C GLU A 142 6.65 -15.29 16.01
N VAL A 143 5.43 -14.74 15.92
CA VAL A 143 4.59 -14.85 14.70
C VAL A 143 5.13 -14.01 13.56
N ILE A 144 5.71 -12.86 13.89
CA ILE A 144 6.23 -11.89 12.92
C ILE A 144 7.62 -12.29 12.43
N GLU A 145 8.41 -12.96 13.26
CA GLU A 145 9.71 -13.48 12.89
C GLU A 145 9.57 -14.46 11.72
N GLY A 146 10.29 -14.19 10.63
CA GLY A 146 10.18 -15.00 9.41
C GLY A 146 8.97 -14.66 8.52
N HIS A 147 8.12 -13.68 8.84
CA HIS A 147 6.98 -13.29 8.01
C HIS A 147 7.23 -11.94 7.30
N PRO A 148 7.52 -11.92 5.98
CA PRO A 148 7.80 -10.67 5.26
C PRO A 148 6.53 -9.81 5.11
N ILE A 149 6.68 -8.49 5.09
CA ILE A 149 5.60 -7.55 4.77
C ILE A 149 5.94 -6.75 3.52
N LEU A 150 4.93 -6.31 2.78
CA LEU A 150 5.11 -5.44 1.61
C LEU A 150 4.82 -3.99 1.99
N LEU A 151 5.76 -3.10 1.67
CA LEU A 151 5.57 -1.66 1.78
C LEU A 151 5.36 -1.06 0.39
N ASN A 152 4.41 -0.13 0.29
CA ASN A 152 4.08 0.58 -0.94
C ASN A 152 3.86 2.06 -0.68
N ARG A 153 4.46 2.92 -1.51
CA ARG A 153 4.16 4.36 -1.56
C ARG A 153 3.47 4.71 -2.88
N ALA A 154 2.36 5.43 -2.78
CA ALA A 154 1.66 5.96 -3.94
C ALA A 154 2.20 7.36 -4.29
N PRO A 155 2.35 7.72 -5.58
CA PRO A 155 2.10 6.90 -6.77
C PRO A 155 3.21 5.88 -7.06
N THR A 156 2.83 4.65 -7.41
CA THR A 156 3.77 3.59 -7.79
C THR A 156 4.15 3.73 -9.26
N LEU A 157 5.33 4.27 -9.56
CA LEU A 157 5.79 4.53 -10.94
C LEU A 157 6.49 3.33 -11.59
N HIS A 158 7.17 2.52 -10.79
CA HIS A 158 7.92 1.35 -11.23
C HIS A 158 7.89 0.26 -10.16
N ARG A 159 8.34 -0.95 -10.50
CA ARG A 159 8.26 -2.12 -9.60
C ARG A 159 8.86 -1.89 -8.21
N LEU A 160 9.93 -1.11 -8.11
CA LEU A 160 10.61 -0.82 -6.83
C LEU A 160 9.81 0.10 -5.89
N GLY A 161 8.67 0.65 -6.34
CA GLY A 161 7.73 1.35 -5.47
C GLY A 161 6.92 0.40 -4.57
N ILE A 162 7.11 -0.91 -4.72
CA ILE A 162 6.62 -1.95 -3.80
C ILE A 162 7.80 -2.88 -3.49
N GLN A 163 8.17 -3.01 -2.22
CA GLN A 163 9.22 -3.93 -1.79
C GLN A 163 8.83 -4.68 -0.52
N ALA A 164 9.44 -5.84 -0.34
CA ALA A 164 9.30 -6.66 0.85
C ALA A 164 10.38 -6.33 1.87
N PHE A 165 9.99 -6.35 3.14
CA PHE A 165 10.85 -6.12 4.29
C PHE A 165 10.55 -7.14 5.38
N GLU A 166 11.55 -7.43 6.21
CA GLU A 166 11.35 -8.13 7.47
C GLU A 166 10.91 -7.13 8.56
N PRO A 167 9.72 -7.29 9.13
CA PRO A 167 9.22 -6.41 10.18
C PRO A 167 9.98 -6.60 11.50
N LYS A 168 10.45 -5.49 12.08
CA LYS A 168 10.93 -5.41 13.46
C LYS A 168 9.97 -4.58 14.28
N LEU A 169 9.45 -5.13 15.39
CA LEU A 169 8.53 -4.41 16.25
C LEU A 169 9.19 -3.16 16.84
N VAL A 170 8.55 -2.00 16.69
CA VAL A 170 9.00 -0.72 17.24
C VAL A 170 7.95 -0.09 18.14
N ALA A 171 8.40 0.69 19.10
CA ALA A 171 7.52 1.56 19.88
C ALA A 171 7.06 2.75 19.02
N GLY A 172 5.82 3.18 19.21
CA GLY A 172 5.20 4.28 18.47
C GLY A 172 4.24 3.81 17.37
N ARG A 173 3.78 4.76 16.55
CA ARG A 173 2.75 4.55 15.50
C ARG A 173 3.26 4.69 14.08
N ALA A 174 4.49 5.19 13.89
CA ALA A 174 5.08 5.43 12.59
C ALA A 174 5.90 4.23 12.11
N ILE A 175 5.90 3.99 10.80
CA ILE A 175 6.71 2.95 10.17
C ILE A 175 8.13 3.50 10.02
N GLN A 176 9.13 2.77 10.48
CA GLN A 176 10.52 3.18 10.28
C GLN A 176 11.06 2.58 8.99
N LEU A 177 11.53 3.43 8.08
CA LEU A 177 12.07 3.02 6.79
C LEU A 177 13.59 3.24 6.75
N HIS A 178 14.30 2.32 6.11
CA HIS A 178 15.75 2.47 5.91
C HIS A 178 16.04 3.62 4.92
N PRO A 179 16.96 4.56 5.21
CA PRO A 179 17.18 5.73 4.36
C PRO A 179 17.64 5.39 2.94
N LEU A 180 18.43 4.32 2.75
CA LEU A 180 18.88 3.90 1.42
C LEU A 180 17.74 3.48 0.47
N VAL A 181 16.57 3.06 0.97
CA VAL A 181 15.47 2.66 0.09
C VAL A 181 14.55 3.82 -0.32
N CYS A 182 14.69 4.98 0.32
CA CYS A 182 13.86 6.16 0.04
C CYS A 182 13.86 6.60 -1.43
N PRO A 183 15.01 6.61 -2.16
CA PRO A 183 15.03 6.96 -3.58
C PRO A 183 14.13 6.05 -4.43
N ALA A 184 14.07 4.75 -4.12
CA ALA A 184 13.23 3.80 -4.85
C ALA A 184 11.72 4.07 -4.66
N PHE A 185 11.32 4.54 -3.48
CA PHE A 185 9.93 4.94 -3.22
C PHE A 185 9.64 6.40 -3.60
N ASN A 186 10.68 7.15 -3.98
CA ASN A 186 10.67 8.61 -4.08
C ASN A 186 10.09 9.26 -2.81
N ALA A 187 10.44 8.69 -1.65
CA ALA A 187 9.85 9.03 -0.35
C ALA A 187 10.66 10.09 0.38
N ASP A 188 9.97 11.03 1.02
CA ASP A 188 10.51 11.98 1.99
C ASP A 188 9.86 11.76 3.37
N PHE A 189 10.24 12.57 4.35
CA PHE A 189 9.81 12.42 5.74
C PHE A 189 9.05 13.65 6.25
N ASP A 190 8.27 14.30 5.38
CA ASP A 190 7.52 15.53 5.68
C ASP A 190 6.05 15.27 6.09
N GLY A 191 5.65 14.00 6.21
CA GLY A 191 4.26 13.58 6.44
C GLY A 191 3.79 12.48 5.48
N ASP A 192 4.66 12.09 4.56
CA ASP A 192 4.52 10.93 3.67
C ASP A 192 3.98 9.67 4.38
N GLN A 193 3.10 8.96 3.69
CA GLN A 193 2.44 7.75 4.20
C GLN A 193 2.70 6.56 3.29
N MET A 194 2.95 5.40 3.89
CA MET A 194 3.09 4.13 3.18
C MET A 194 2.00 3.14 3.58
N ALA A 195 1.53 2.39 2.59
CA ALA A 195 0.65 1.26 2.79
C ALA A 195 1.48 0.00 3.09
N VAL A 196 0.94 -0.82 3.98
CA VAL A 196 1.48 -2.14 4.35
C VAL A 196 0.52 -3.20 3.84
N HIS A 197 1.05 -4.30 3.30
CA HIS A 197 0.28 -5.50 2.96
C HIS A 197 0.96 -6.75 3.52
N VAL A 198 0.16 -7.66 4.10
CA VAL A 198 0.68 -8.92 4.65
C VAL A 198 0.37 -10.08 3.69
N PRO A 199 1.39 -10.73 3.09
CA PRO A 199 1.20 -11.93 2.27
C PRO A 199 0.77 -13.10 3.17
N LEU A 200 -0.27 -13.84 2.80
CA LEU A 200 -0.82 -14.93 3.63
C LEU A 200 -0.40 -16.32 3.13
N ALA A 201 -0.57 -16.57 1.83
CA ALA A 201 -0.23 -17.84 1.20
C ALA A 201 1.29 -18.08 1.25
N ILE A 202 1.70 -19.34 1.31
CA ILE A 202 3.12 -19.71 1.37
C ILE A 202 3.83 -19.21 0.11
N GLU A 203 3.20 -19.41 -1.04
CA GLU A 203 3.68 -18.96 -2.35
C GLU A 203 3.90 -17.44 -2.37
N ALA A 204 2.96 -16.67 -1.82
CA ALA A 204 3.08 -15.20 -1.75
C ALA A 204 4.20 -14.75 -0.80
N GLN A 205 4.40 -15.46 0.31
CA GLN A 205 5.51 -15.18 1.22
C GLN A 205 6.87 -15.53 0.58
N THR A 206 6.93 -16.63 -0.18
CA THR A 206 8.13 -17.03 -0.93
C THR A 206 8.46 -16.02 -2.03
N GLU A 207 7.47 -15.58 -2.82
CA GLU A 207 7.66 -14.53 -3.82
C GLU A 207 8.16 -13.22 -3.19
N ALA A 208 7.58 -12.82 -2.05
CA ALA A 208 8.01 -11.64 -1.33
C ALA A 208 9.50 -11.73 -0.91
N ARG A 209 9.92 -12.89 -0.36
CA ARG A 209 11.31 -13.12 0.08
C ARG A 209 12.30 -13.23 -1.08
N MET A 210 11.95 -13.94 -2.14
CA MET A 210 12.88 -14.20 -3.24
C MET A 210 12.96 -13.04 -4.23
N LEU A 211 11.81 -12.47 -4.61
CA LEU A 211 11.73 -11.50 -5.70
C LEU A 211 11.64 -10.05 -5.21
N MET A 212 10.90 -9.81 -4.13
CA MET A 212 10.54 -8.44 -3.73
C MET A 212 11.39 -7.88 -2.58
N LEU A 213 12.23 -8.71 -1.94
CA LEU A 213 13.04 -8.28 -0.80
C LEU A 213 13.95 -7.10 -1.19
N ALA A 214 13.98 -6.06 -0.33
CA ALA A 214 14.72 -4.83 -0.63
C ALA A 214 16.20 -5.10 -0.94
N SER A 215 16.86 -6.01 -0.22
CA SER A 215 18.26 -6.38 -0.45
C SER A 215 18.53 -7.00 -1.83
N ASN A 216 17.53 -7.59 -2.47
CA ASN A 216 17.68 -8.25 -3.77
C ASN A 216 17.51 -7.25 -4.94
N ASN A 217 17.02 -6.04 -4.65
CA ASN A 217 16.55 -5.09 -5.64
C ASN A 217 17.41 -3.81 -5.68
N ILE A 218 18.74 -3.99 -5.70
CA ILE A 218 19.73 -2.90 -5.60
C ILE A 218 19.82 -2.07 -6.89
N LEU A 219 19.61 -2.72 -8.03
CA LEU A 219 19.82 -2.12 -9.35
C LEU A 219 18.50 -1.65 -9.95
N SER A 220 18.58 -0.54 -10.70
CA SER A 220 17.50 -0.04 -11.53
C SER A 220 17.16 -1.06 -12.63
N PRO A 221 15.90 -1.49 -12.76
CA PRO A 221 15.50 -2.34 -13.89
C PRO A 221 15.60 -1.63 -15.24
N ALA A 222 15.66 -0.29 -15.25
CA ALA A 222 15.69 0.49 -16.49
C ALA A 222 17.11 0.72 -17.01
N THR A 223 18.06 1.04 -16.13
CA THR A 223 19.42 1.43 -16.53
C THR A 223 20.50 0.45 -16.07
N GLY A 224 20.22 -0.38 -15.06
CA GLY A 224 21.21 -1.23 -14.41
C GLY A 224 22.05 -0.50 -13.35
N ASP A 225 21.86 0.80 -13.16
CA ASP A 225 22.59 1.57 -12.15
C ASP A 225 22.11 1.28 -10.72
N PRO A 226 22.97 1.42 -9.70
CA PRO A 226 22.59 1.24 -8.30
C PRO A 226 21.64 2.37 -7.84
N ILE A 227 20.41 2.00 -7.45
CA ILE A 227 19.42 2.95 -6.92
C ILE A 227 19.69 3.29 -5.45
N PHE A 228 20.20 2.32 -4.69
CA PHE A 228 20.50 2.48 -3.26
C PHE A 228 21.89 3.09 -3.04
N SER A 229 22.14 4.23 -3.66
CA SER A 229 23.37 4.98 -3.46
C SER A 229 23.26 5.86 -2.21
N PRO A 230 24.33 6.01 -1.40
CA PRO A 230 24.36 6.98 -0.32
C PRO A 230 23.97 8.37 -0.85
N SER A 231 23.15 9.08 -0.08
CA SER A 231 22.65 10.42 -0.43
C SER A 231 22.81 11.39 0.73
N GLN A 232 22.84 12.70 0.40
CA GLN A 232 22.82 13.79 1.39
C GLN A 232 23.91 13.59 2.48
N ASP A 233 23.50 13.42 3.73
CA ASP A 233 24.37 13.33 4.90
C ASP A 233 25.42 12.20 4.79
N MET A 234 25.06 11.07 4.19
CA MET A 234 25.99 9.95 4.03
C MET A 234 27.15 10.31 3.08
N VAL A 235 26.85 11.08 2.02
CA VAL A 235 27.85 11.55 1.06
C VAL A 235 28.72 12.61 1.71
N LEU A 236 28.11 13.55 2.45
CA LEU A 236 28.84 14.61 3.15
C LEU A 236 29.80 14.03 4.20
N GLY A 237 29.35 13.05 5.01
CA GLY A 237 30.20 12.38 5.99
C GLY A 237 31.35 11.62 5.33
N SER A 238 31.08 10.88 4.27
CA SER A 238 32.13 10.16 3.51
C SER A 238 33.13 11.12 2.87
N TYR A 239 32.66 12.24 2.32
CA TYR A 239 33.51 13.28 1.74
C TYR A 239 34.38 13.94 2.80
N TYR A 240 33.81 14.30 3.95
CA TYR A 240 34.55 14.91 5.05
C TYR A 240 35.68 14.00 5.56
N LEU A 241 35.41 12.70 5.70
CA LEU A 241 36.40 11.71 6.14
C LEU A 241 37.51 11.46 5.11
N THR A 242 37.24 11.65 3.82
CA THR A 242 38.18 11.36 2.73
C THR A 242 38.83 12.61 2.13
N ALA A 243 38.44 13.80 2.56
CA ALA A 243 38.98 15.06 2.07
C ALA A 243 40.47 15.20 2.45
N ILE A 244 41.29 15.52 1.45
CA ILE A 244 42.72 15.80 1.67
C ILE A 244 42.84 17.11 2.46
N GLN A 245 43.39 17.04 3.66
CA GLN A 245 43.72 18.19 4.47
C GLN A 245 45.19 18.58 4.22
N PRO A 246 45.48 19.68 3.49
CA PRO A 246 46.86 20.03 3.09
C PRO A 246 47.80 20.30 4.25
N GLN A 247 47.24 20.67 5.42
CA GLN A 247 47.99 20.97 6.64
C GLN A 247 47.98 19.83 7.66
N ALA A 248 47.31 18.71 7.36
CA ALA A 248 47.27 17.57 8.27
C ALA A 248 48.62 16.86 8.27
N LYS A 249 49.27 16.82 9.45
CA LYS A 249 50.44 15.97 9.67
C LYS A 249 49.97 14.52 9.74
N GLN A 250 50.50 13.66 8.87
CA GLN A 250 50.24 12.23 9.00
C GLN A 250 50.73 11.76 10.38
N PRO A 251 49.89 11.08 11.16
CA PRO A 251 50.32 10.51 12.43
C PRO A 251 51.47 9.53 12.17
N LYS A 252 52.43 9.45 13.10
CA LYS A 252 53.52 8.48 13.00
C LYS A 252 52.92 7.07 13.05
N PHE A 253 53.53 6.11 12.36
CA PHE A 253 53.10 4.71 12.41
C PHE A 253 52.99 4.22 13.87
N GLY A 254 51.80 3.80 14.29
CA GLY A 254 51.49 3.41 15.68
C GLY A 254 50.84 4.49 16.57
N ASP A 255 50.62 5.70 16.04
CA ASP A 255 49.94 6.79 16.74
C ASP A 255 48.44 6.82 16.37
N TYR A 256 47.61 6.27 17.26
CA TYR A 256 46.16 6.14 17.08
C TYR A 256 45.37 7.37 17.53
N SER A 257 46.05 8.43 18.00
CA SER A 257 45.41 9.63 18.57
C SER A 257 44.45 10.33 17.62
N ASN A 258 44.66 10.21 16.30
CA ASN A 258 43.84 10.83 15.24
C ASN A 258 43.21 9.80 14.29
N THR A 259 43.16 8.52 14.69
CA THR A 259 42.52 7.47 13.89
C THR A 259 41.25 6.99 14.56
N TYR A 260 40.14 7.04 13.84
CA TYR A 260 38.86 6.57 14.32
C TYR A 260 38.59 5.18 13.72
N ALA A 261 38.54 4.16 14.56
CA ALA A 261 38.22 2.78 14.15
C ALA A 261 36.76 2.43 14.49
N SER A 262 36.19 3.08 15.51
CA SER A 262 34.84 2.87 15.99
C SER A 262 34.00 4.15 15.98
N LEU A 263 32.68 3.99 16.04
CA LEU A 263 31.75 5.12 16.15
C LEU A 263 31.88 5.85 17.50
N GLU A 264 32.36 5.15 18.53
CA GLU A 264 32.66 5.73 19.84
C GLU A 264 33.87 6.65 19.79
N ASP A 265 34.86 6.33 18.96
CA ASP A 265 36.06 7.16 18.79
C ASP A 265 35.72 8.53 18.17
N VAL A 266 34.70 8.58 17.29
CA VAL A 266 34.28 9.80 16.59
C VAL A 266 33.42 10.72 17.47
N LEU A 267 32.75 10.16 18.49
CA LEU A 267 31.80 10.89 19.34
C LEU A 267 32.44 11.49 20.61
N GLN A 268 33.71 11.19 20.89
CA GLN A 268 34.51 11.86 21.93
C GLN A 268 35.05 13.21 21.46
#